data_AF-A0A943J2R3-F1
#
_entry.id   AF-A0A943J2R3-F1
#
_cell.length_a   1.000
_cell.length_b   1.000
_cell.length_c   1.000
_cell.angle_alpha   90.00
_cell.angle_beta   90.00
_cell.angle_gamma   90.00
#
_symmetry.space_group_name_H-M   'P 1'
#
loop_
_entity.id
_entity.type
_entity.pdbx_description
1 polymer ?
#
loop_
_entity_poly.entity_id
_entity_poly.type
_entity_poly.pdbx_seq_one_letter_code
_entity_poly.pdbx_strand_id
1 'polypeptide(L)'
;MIGSVVYELAPTPNNPRNSEGSFGRAPDGSILFVYNRYTEGQADDAKADLAVLTSRDDGRSWEDFGIILSADDLGAMNLMGSSLLTLDNGDFLLFYLFRSKTNRLNMFFRKCLSPDGLKWGNPSVCISHE
;
A
#
# COMPACT_ATOMS: atom_id res chain seq x y z
N MET A 1 9.21 -26.35 -15.27
CA MET A 1 9.89 -25.07 -15.01
C MET A 1 9.11 -24.37 -13.90
N ILE A 2 9.79 -23.94 -12.85
CA ILE A 2 9.19 -23.42 -11.61
C ILE A 2 9.17 -21.88 -11.72
N GLY A 3 8.17 -21.30 -12.39
CA GLY A 3 7.97 -19.84 -12.51
C GLY A 3 9.10 -19.02 -13.17
N SER A 4 8.86 -17.71 -13.33
CA SER A 4 9.85 -16.69 -13.74
C SER A 4 9.65 -15.43 -12.90
N VAL A 5 10.73 -14.69 -12.62
CA VAL A 5 10.61 -13.35 -12.01
C VAL A 5 10.04 -12.40 -13.05
N VAL A 6 8.94 -11.72 -12.69
CA VAL A 6 8.17 -10.82 -13.57
C VAL A 6 8.32 -9.34 -13.19
N TYR A 7 8.72 -9.06 -11.94
CA TYR A 7 8.97 -7.72 -11.43
C TYR A 7 9.89 -7.78 -10.21
N GLU A 8 10.84 -6.85 -10.08
CA GLU A 8 11.78 -6.78 -8.96
C GLU A 8 11.79 -5.36 -8.37
N LEU A 9 11.50 -5.26 -7.07
CA LEU A 9 11.53 -4.02 -6.29
C LEU A 9 12.83 -3.92 -5.47
N ALA A 10 13.97 -3.85 -6.15
CA ALA A 10 15.27 -3.78 -5.51
C ALA A 10 15.47 -2.48 -4.70
N PRO A 11 16.18 -2.52 -3.55
CA PRO A 11 16.56 -1.32 -2.82
C PRO A 11 17.36 -0.33 -3.67
N THR A 12 17.12 0.96 -3.44
CA THR A 12 17.88 2.08 -4.02
C THR A 12 18.24 3.08 -2.91
N PRO A 13 19.16 4.03 -3.15
CA PRO A 13 19.51 5.04 -2.14
C PRO A 13 18.30 5.83 -1.59
N ASN A 14 17.26 6.05 -2.42
CA ASN A 14 16.04 6.78 -2.05
C ASN A 14 14.83 5.85 -1.81
N ASN A 15 15.04 4.53 -1.81
CA ASN A 15 14.06 3.50 -1.47
C ASN A 15 14.79 2.27 -0.90
N PRO A 16 15.27 2.33 0.34
CA PRO A 16 16.13 1.29 0.90
C PRO A 16 15.42 -0.04 1.20
N ARG A 17 14.08 -0.08 1.23
CA ARG A 17 13.31 -1.30 1.55
C ARG A 17 11.89 -1.22 0.97
N ASN A 18 11.40 -2.35 0.47
CA ASN A 18 10.00 -2.56 0.13
C ASN A 18 9.49 -3.79 0.90
N SER A 19 8.40 -3.67 1.64
CA SER A 19 7.84 -4.80 2.41
C SER A 19 6.33 -4.67 2.61
N GLU A 20 5.75 -5.64 3.32
CA GLU A 20 4.38 -5.56 3.88
C GLU A 20 3.29 -5.33 2.81
N GLY A 21 3.52 -5.86 1.62
CA GLY A 21 2.60 -5.70 0.50
C GLY A 21 1.38 -6.61 0.57
N SER A 22 0.30 -6.15 -0.05
CA SER A 22 -0.98 -6.86 -0.15
C SER A 22 -1.55 -6.76 -1.57
N PHE A 23 -2.31 -7.77 -1.98
CA PHE A 23 -2.91 -7.85 -3.31
C PHE A 23 -4.43 -7.68 -3.25
N GLY A 24 -5.00 -7.00 -4.24
CA GLY A 24 -6.44 -6.94 -4.49
C GLY A 24 -6.72 -7.26 -5.97
N ARG A 25 -7.84 -7.92 -6.27
CA ARG A 25 -8.23 -8.23 -7.64
C ARG A 25 -9.51 -7.50 -8.01
N ALA A 26 -9.46 -6.68 -9.05
CA ALA A 26 -10.61 -5.93 -9.54
C ALA A 26 -11.55 -6.85 -10.35
N PRO A 27 -12.84 -6.49 -10.50
CA PRO A 27 -13.79 -7.27 -11.30
C PRO A 27 -13.38 -7.45 -12.78
N ASP A 28 -12.61 -6.51 -13.33
CA ASP A 28 -12.08 -6.61 -14.70
C ASP A 28 -10.87 -7.58 -14.83
N GLY A 29 -10.46 -8.18 -13.71
CA GLY A 29 -9.33 -9.10 -13.63
C GLY A 29 -8.00 -8.46 -13.31
N SER A 30 -7.90 -7.11 -13.30
CA SER A 30 -6.69 -6.37 -12.93
C SER A 30 -6.28 -6.69 -11.49
N ILE A 31 -4.98 -6.73 -11.23
CA ILE A 31 -4.41 -6.99 -9.90
C ILE A 31 -3.74 -5.72 -9.41
N LEU A 32 -4.12 -5.25 -8.23
CA LEU A 32 -3.46 -4.19 -7.49
C LEU A 32 -2.50 -4.82 -6.49
N PHE A 33 -1.29 -4.28 -6.39
CA PHE A 33 -0.33 -4.60 -5.34
C PHE A 33 0.04 -3.31 -4.61
N VAL A 34 -0.44 -3.16 -3.38
CA VAL A 34 -0.08 -2.03 -2.52
C VAL A 34 1.00 -2.49 -1.55
N TYR A 35 2.04 -1.68 -1.35
CA TYR A 35 3.17 -2.04 -0.50
C TYR A 35 3.76 -0.83 0.22
N ASN A 36 4.50 -1.11 1.29
CA ASN A 36 5.23 -0.11 2.05
C ASN A 36 6.56 0.18 1.34
N ARG A 37 6.70 1.40 0.84
CA ARG A 37 7.90 1.91 0.19
C ARG A 37 8.67 2.78 1.18
N TYR A 38 9.73 2.23 1.76
CA TYR A 38 10.52 2.94 2.75
C TYR A 38 11.30 4.06 2.07
N THR A 39 11.36 5.23 2.70
CA THR A 39 12.05 6.41 2.17
C THR A 39 13.30 6.75 2.97
N GLU A 40 13.36 6.35 4.24
CA GLU A 40 14.47 6.63 5.15
C GLU A 40 14.78 5.41 6.03
N GLY A 41 15.85 4.67 5.74
CA GLY A 41 16.29 3.52 6.54
C GLY A 41 15.55 2.21 6.26
N GLN A 42 15.99 1.13 6.92
CA GLN A 42 15.46 -0.24 6.73
C GLN A 42 14.80 -0.84 8.00
N ALA A 43 14.82 -0.11 9.12
CA ALA A 43 14.20 -0.56 10.36
C ALA A 43 12.68 -0.61 10.23
N ASP A 44 12.01 -1.42 11.06
CA ASP A 44 10.55 -1.61 10.98
C ASP A 44 9.75 -0.35 11.29
N ASP A 45 10.32 0.62 12.02
CA ASP A 45 9.71 1.91 12.35
C ASP A 45 10.23 3.07 11.49
N ALA A 46 11.09 2.80 10.51
CA ALA A 46 11.68 3.80 9.64
C ALA A 46 10.64 4.37 8.67
N LYS A 47 10.81 5.59 8.14
CA LYS A 47 9.75 6.26 7.36
C LYS A 47 9.37 5.45 6.12
N ALA A 48 8.07 5.24 5.92
CA ALA A 48 7.53 4.52 4.78
C ALA A 48 6.21 5.13 4.29
N ASP A 49 6.11 5.22 2.97
CA ASP A 49 4.90 5.59 2.23
C ASP A 49 4.15 4.32 1.78
N LEU A 50 2.92 4.48 1.28
CA LEU A 50 2.23 3.43 0.54
C LEU A 50 2.30 3.70 -0.96
N ALA A 51 2.77 2.72 -1.72
CA ALA A 51 2.88 2.75 -3.17
C ALA A 51 2.02 1.65 -3.81
N VAL A 52 1.75 1.76 -5.11
CA VAL A 52 0.93 0.78 -5.83
C VAL A 52 1.54 0.37 -7.18
N LEU A 53 1.51 -0.92 -7.45
CA LEU A 53 1.69 -1.49 -8.78
C LEU A 53 0.38 -2.10 -9.27
N THR A 54 0.16 -2.09 -10.58
CA THR A 54 -0.99 -2.74 -11.20
C THR A 54 -0.56 -3.70 -12.30
N SER A 55 -1.18 -4.88 -12.35
CA SER A 55 -1.06 -5.81 -13.46
C SER A 55 -2.40 -5.99 -14.16
N ARG A 56 -2.37 -6.03 -15.50
CA ARG A 56 -3.57 -6.24 -16.35
C ARG A 56 -3.49 -7.54 -17.16
N ASP A 57 -2.45 -8.34 -16.91
CA ASP A 57 -2.15 -9.56 -17.65
C ASP A 57 -1.88 -10.75 -16.72
N ASP A 58 -2.61 -10.78 -15.59
CA ASP A 58 -2.57 -11.86 -14.58
C ASP A 58 -1.17 -11.99 -13.93
N GLY A 59 -0.52 -10.85 -13.66
CA GLY A 59 0.76 -10.76 -12.97
C GLY A 59 1.99 -10.98 -13.86
N ARG A 60 1.86 -10.99 -15.18
CA ARG A 60 3.00 -11.22 -16.10
C ARG A 60 3.82 -9.95 -16.35
N SER A 61 3.18 -8.80 -16.28
CA SER A 61 3.80 -7.47 -16.28
C SER A 61 3.12 -6.56 -15.27
N TRP A 62 3.84 -5.52 -14.84
CA TRP A 62 3.41 -4.59 -13.80
C TRP A 62 3.73 -3.16 -14.20
N GLU A 63 2.78 -2.27 -13.97
CA GLU A 63 2.89 -0.82 -14.13
C GLU A 63 3.02 -0.19 -12.74
N ASP A 64 4.04 0.64 -12.54
CA ASP A 64 4.28 1.37 -11.30
C ASP A 64 3.61 2.74 -11.35
N PHE A 65 2.64 2.95 -10.48
CA PHE A 65 1.92 4.23 -10.35
C PHE A 65 2.44 5.10 -9.20
N GLY A 66 3.45 4.63 -8.47
CA GLY A 66 4.12 5.38 -7.42
C GLY A 66 3.33 5.46 -6.12
N ILE A 67 3.57 6.56 -5.38
CA ILE A 67 3.02 6.79 -4.04
C ILE A 67 1.52 7.12 -4.11
N ILE A 68 0.70 6.36 -3.40
CA ILE A 68 -0.74 6.62 -3.20
C ILE A 68 -1.04 7.30 -1.86
N LEU A 69 -0.19 7.11 -0.85
CA LEU A 69 -0.26 7.80 0.44
C LEU A 69 1.15 8.13 0.93
N SER A 70 1.44 9.41 1.10
CA SER A 70 2.71 9.92 1.63
C SER A 70 2.64 10.06 3.15
N ALA A 71 3.66 9.56 3.85
CA ALA A 71 3.81 9.75 5.29
C ALA A 71 3.95 11.23 5.63
N ASP A 72 4.75 11.98 4.87
CA ASP A 72 4.98 13.41 5.10
C ASP A 72 3.70 14.23 4.90
N ASP A 73 2.92 13.96 3.84
CA ASP A 73 1.67 14.67 3.56
C ASP A 73 0.62 14.45 4.65
N LEU A 74 0.63 13.27 5.27
CA LEU A 74 -0.28 12.89 6.35
C LEU A 74 0.27 13.21 7.75
N GLY A 75 1.51 13.70 7.86
CA GLY A 75 2.18 13.92 9.14
C GLY A 75 2.43 12.63 9.94
N ALA A 76 2.61 11.50 9.26
CA ALA A 76 3.00 10.22 9.84
C ALA A 76 4.52 10.12 10.01
N MET A 77 4.97 9.43 11.05
CA MET A 77 6.34 8.91 11.09
C MET A 77 6.51 7.73 10.14
N ASN A 78 5.48 6.89 9.99
CA ASN A 78 5.50 5.69 9.16
C ASN A 78 4.06 5.23 8.89
N LEU A 79 3.76 4.89 7.64
CA LEU A 79 2.61 4.09 7.24
C LEU A 79 3.06 2.63 7.12
N MET A 80 2.46 1.70 7.87
CA MET A 80 2.87 0.28 7.96
C MET A 80 1.70 -0.69 7.77
N GLY A 81 2.01 -1.96 7.50
CA GLY A 81 1.06 -3.06 7.51
C GLY A 81 -0.10 -2.89 6.53
N SER A 82 0.20 -2.62 5.26
CA SER A 82 -0.84 -2.43 4.25
C SER A 82 -1.65 -3.72 4.02
N SER A 83 -2.97 -3.58 3.90
CA SER A 83 -3.85 -4.70 3.55
C SER A 83 -5.01 -4.25 2.68
N LEU A 84 -5.20 -4.92 1.55
CA LEU A 84 -6.32 -4.71 0.64
C LEU A 84 -7.43 -5.71 0.91
N LEU A 85 -8.67 -5.22 0.94
CA LEU A 85 -9.89 -6.02 0.90
C LEU A 85 -10.68 -5.66 -0.35
N THR A 86 -11.00 -6.65 -1.16
CA THR A 86 -11.96 -6.50 -2.28
C THR A 86 -13.35 -6.82 -1.74
N LEU A 87 -14.29 -5.89 -1.92
CA LEU A 87 -15.69 -6.06 -1.54
C LEU A 87 -16.47 -6.80 -2.64
N ASP A 88 -17.65 -7.33 -2.30
CA ASP A 88 -18.49 -8.08 -3.25
C ASP A 88 -18.93 -7.24 -4.46
N ASN A 89 -19.01 -5.92 -4.31
CA ASN A 89 -19.33 -4.99 -5.39
C ASN A 89 -18.11 -4.61 -6.25
N GLY A 90 -16.93 -5.14 -5.95
CA GLY A 90 -15.68 -4.86 -6.65
C GLY A 90 -14.87 -3.67 -6.13
N ASP A 91 -15.37 -2.95 -5.13
CA ASP A 91 -14.64 -1.84 -4.52
C ASP A 91 -13.48 -2.35 -3.65
N PHE A 92 -12.45 -1.54 -3.49
CA PHE A 92 -11.34 -1.83 -2.58
C PHE A 92 -11.42 -1.01 -1.29
N LEU A 93 -11.10 -1.67 -0.18
CA LEU A 93 -10.69 -1.01 1.06
C LEU A 93 -9.17 -1.21 1.26
N LEU A 94 -8.47 -0.12 1.55
CA LEU A 94 -7.08 -0.14 1.97
C LEU A 94 -7.02 0.10 3.48
N PHE A 95 -6.63 -0.93 4.21
CA PHE A 95 -6.29 -0.85 5.63
C PHE A 95 -4.80 -0.58 5.79
N TYR A 96 -4.45 0.25 6.75
CA TYR A 96 -3.06 0.52 7.10
C TYR A 96 -2.95 1.03 8.54
N LEU A 97 -1.77 0.83 9.10
CA LEU A 97 -1.39 1.40 10.38
C LEU A 97 -0.71 2.75 10.15
N PHE A 98 -1.07 3.72 10.97
CA PHE A 98 -0.55 5.08 10.95
C PHE A 98 0.17 5.35 12.27
N ARG A 99 1.50 5.45 12.21
CA ARG A 99 2.32 5.80 13.36
C ARG A 99 2.53 7.31 13.38
N SER A 100 1.95 8.00 14.36
CA SER A 100 2.15 9.45 14.54
C SER A 100 3.33 9.79 15.46
N LYS A 101 3.64 8.88 16.40
CA LYS A 101 4.75 8.98 17.36
C LYS A 101 5.29 7.58 17.64
N THR A 102 6.48 7.47 18.21
CA THR A 102 7.07 6.17 18.62
C THR A 102 6.11 5.30 19.44
N ASN A 103 5.26 5.90 20.28
CA ASN A 103 4.28 5.19 21.12
C ASN A 103 2.81 5.43 20.72
N ARG A 104 2.53 5.96 19.52
CA ARG A 104 1.16 6.21 19.05
C ARG A 104 0.93 5.61 17.67
N LEU A 105 0.07 4.59 17.62
CA LEU A 105 -0.28 3.82 16.43
C LEU A 105 -1.80 3.71 16.34
N ASN A 106 -2.36 4.03 15.19
CA ASN A 106 -3.78 3.89 14.91
C ASN A 106 -3.97 3.10 13.61
N MET A 107 -5.05 2.32 13.55
CA MET A 107 -5.43 1.65 12.31
C MET A 107 -6.52 2.46 11.61
N PHE A 108 -6.32 2.72 10.33
CA PHE A 108 -7.30 3.37 9.46
C PHE A 108 -7.63 2.47 8.28
N PHE A 109 -8.79 2.71 7.68
CA PHE A 109 -9.07 2.25 6.33
C PHE A 109 -9.51 3.40 5.43
N ARG A 110 -9.29 3.25 4.12
CA ARG A 110 -9.77 4.15 3.08
C ARG A 110 -10.52 3.36 2.02
N LYS A 111 -11.61 3.92 1.51
CA LYS A 111 -12.29 3.41 0.31
C LYS A 111 -11.54 3.87 -0.93
N CYS A 112 -11.38 2.99 -1.90
CA CYS A 112 -10.92 3.39 -3.22
C CYS A 112 -12.00 4.21 -3.91
N LEU A 113 -11.59 5.26 -4.63
CA LEU A 113 -12.47 6.20 -5.34
C LEU A 113 -12.31 6.10 -6.86
N SER A 114 -11.42 5.24 -7.35
CA SER A 114 -11.19 5.03 -8.78
C SER A 114 -10.97 3.55 -9.10
N PRO A 115 -11.48 3.04 -10.24
CA PRO A 115 -11.32 1.63 -10.61
C PRO A 115 -9.87 1.16 -10.76
N ASP A 116 -8.95 2.10 -11.00
CA ASP A 116 -7.52 1.85 -11.16
C ASP A 116 -6.74 1.71 -9.85
N GLY A 117 -7.38 1.91 -8.69
CA GLY A 117 -6.69 1.79 -7.40
C GLY A 117 -5.86 3.01 -6.98
N LEU A 118 -5.90 4.10 -7.75
CA LEU A 118 -4.96 5.21 -7.57
C LEU A 118 -5.48 6.33 -6.67
N LYS A 119 -6.80 6.45 -6.52
CA LYS A 119 -7.42 7.49 -5.68
C LYS A 119 -8.10 6.86 -4.48
N TRP A 120 -7.77 7.37 -3.30
CA TRP A 120 -8.30 6.87 -2.03
C TRP A 120 -9.00 8.00 -1.27
N GLY A 121 -10.14 7.68 -0.68
CA GLY A 121 -10.94 8.63 0.09
C GLY A 121 -10.32 8.99 1.44
N ASN A 122 -11.06 9.77 2.22
CA ASN A 122 -10.69 10.14 3.57
C ASN A 122 -10.54 8.90 4.47
N PRO A 123 -9.60 8.94 5.44
CA PRO A 123 -9.40 7.82 6.35
C PRO A 123 -10.58 7.69 7.32
N SER A 124 -10.96 6.45 7.59
CA SER A 124 -11.92 6.06 8.64
C SER A 124 -11.18 5.30 9.73
N VAL A 125 -11.45 5.62 10.99
CA VAL A 125 -10.82 4.97 12.16
C VAL A 125 -11.37 3.55 12.30
N CYS A 126 -10.49 2.55 12.43
CA CYS A 126 -10.92 1.17 12.66
C CYS A 126 -11.17 0.84 14.13
N ILE A 127 -10.42 1.47 15.04
CA ILE A 127 -10.48 1.22 16.49
C ILE A 127 -10.57 2.59 17.17
N SER A 128 -11.74 2.91 17.74
CA SER A 128 -11.90 4.07 18.61
C SER A 128 -11.43 3.73 20.03
N HIS A 129 -10.92 4.74 20.74
CA HIS A 129 -10.55 4.64 22.15
C HIS A 129 -11.62 5.31 23.04
N GLU A 130 -12.89 4.99 22.78
CA GLU A 130 -13.99 5.35 23.67
C GLU A 130 -14.01 4.46 24.92
#